data_AF-A0A7K1ZBE9-F1
#
_entry.id   AF-A0A7K1ZBE9-F1
#
_cell.length_a   1.000
_cell.length_b   1.000
_cell.length_c   1.000
_cell.angle_alpha   90.00
_cell.angle_beta   90.00
_cell.angle_gamma   90.00
#
_symmetry.space_group_name_H-M   'P 1'
#
loop_
_entity.id
_entity.type
_entity.pdbx_description
1 polymer ?
#
loop_
_entity_poly.entity_id
_entity_poly.type
_entity_poly.pdbx_seq_one_letter_code
_entity_poly.pdbx_strand_id
1 'polypeptide(L)'
;MATDLGELQSKLWEAADQLRANSSLKSSEYASPVLGLIFLRYADQRFTEAAEAVGSGSERRPIGPEDYQAAGALYLPEESRFETLLNLPEGVDVGKAINQAMEGVEDYNIDLRGVLPKDYSRIPDDILGELLRELKTLPEAIEGDGFGLIYEYFLGNFAFAEGQKGGEFFTPTSIVRLIVEIIEPFHGKIYDPACGSGGMFVQSAHFVERHHNDPGKELSIYGQEKTGDSVKLAKMNLAVHGLGGDIREGNTYYEDLHDSVGKFDFVMANPPFNVNQIDKTKLEDDPRFPFGLPKPDNGNYIWIQTFYSALNDDGRAGFVMANSASDAGHSERDIRRKLIEDRSVDVIIAVGTNMFYTVTLPVTLWFLDRGKRGTDREDQVLFIDAREIYNQIDRAHRDWTPQQVEFLANIVRLWRGEAPELDSGSENLLVATFPDRTYLDVAGLCAVATINQVERQSWSLNPGRYVGVESSDDPLDDTIHRLRALAHEFRSLNDGAQTLSAAVERAMSVS
;
A
#
# COMPACT_ATOMS: atom_id res chain seq x y z
N MET A 1 22.03 6.13 23.63
CA MET A 1 20.58 6.34 23.83
C MET A 1 19.95 5.97 22.50
N ALA A 2 19.04 5.01 22.46
CA ALA A 2 18.32 4.73 21.21
C ALA A 2 17.59 6.02 20.83
N THR A 3 17.86 6.53 19.62
CA THR A 3 17.16 7.71 19.10
C THR A 3 15.69 7.35 19.02
N ASP A 4 14.81 8.14 19.65
CA ASP A 4 13.37 7.97 19.47
C ASP A 4 13.04 8.41 18.03
N LEU A 5 12.79 7.42 17.18
CA LEU A 5 12.49 7.62 15.77
C LEU A 5 11.24 8.52 15.59
N GLY A 6 10.27 8.44 16.50
CA GLY A 6 9.04 9.24 16.45
C GLY A 6 9.30 10.71 16.77
N GLU A 7 10.16 11.01 17.76
CA GLU A 7 10.57 12.39 18.05
C GLU A 7 11.36 12.98 16.88
N LEU A 8 12.25 12.18 16.27
CA LEU A 8 13.04 12.60 15.11
C LEU A 8 12.14 12.90 13.90
N GLN A 9 11.22 11.99 13.56
CA GLN A 9 10.23 12.17 12.51
C GLN A 9 9.41 13.47 12.69
N SER A 10 8.88 13.68 13.90
CA SER A 10 8.08 14.87 14.23
C SER A 10 8.89 16.16 14.09
N LYS A 11 10.13 16.17 14.60
CA LYS A 11 11.02 17.33 14.53
C LYS A 11 11.36 17.70 13.08
N LEU A 12 11.68 16.72 12.24
CA LEU A 12 12.00 16.95 10.83
C LEU A 12 10.78 17.46 10.07
N TRP A 13 9.59 16.93 10.38
CA TRP A 13 8.35 17.41 9.78
C TRP A 13 8.06 18.85 10.18
N GLU A 14 8.24 19.23 11.44
CA GLU A 14 8.10 20.62 11.89
C GLU A 14 9.07 21.55 11.17
N ALA A 15 10.34 21.15 10.99
CA ALA A 15 11.31 21.91 10.22
C ALA A 15 10.86 22.08 8.75
N ALA A 16 10.40 20.99 8.13
CA ALA A 16 9.88 21.02 6.76
C ALA A 16 8.62 21.90 6.65
N ASP A 17 7.73 21.88 7.64
CA ASP A 17 6.52 22.68 7.66
C ASP A 17 6.79 24.17 7.87
N GLN A 18 7.79 24.52 8.69
CA GLN A 18 8.26 25.90 8.85
C GLN A 18 8.83 26.46 7.54
N LEU A 19 9.61 25.65 6.82
CA LEU A 19 10.14 26.02 5.50
C LEU A 19 9.00 26.23 4.49
N ARG A 20 7.96 25.38 4.52
CA ARG A 20 6.74 25.59 3.74
C ARG A 20 6.07 26.93 4.07
N ALA A 21 5.82 27.21 5.35
CA ALA A 21 5.11 28.40 5.80
C ALA A 21 5.81 29.72 5.43
N ASN A 22 7.13 29.68 5.28
CA ASN A 22 7.94 30.83 4.92
C ASN A 22 8.30 30.90 3.42
N SER A 23 7.80 29.97 2.61
CA SER A 23 7.96 29.93 1.15
C SER A 23 6.69 30.37 0.41
N SER A 24 6.80 30.69 -0.88
CA SER A 24 5.65 30.95 -1.76
C SER A 24 5.08 29.68 -2.42
N LEU A 25 5.54 28.50 -2.01
CA LEU A 25 5.25 27.21 -2.64
C LEU A 25 4.00 26.55 -2.05
N LYS A 26 3.28 25.78 -2.87
CA LYS A 26 2.21 24.88 -2.41
C LYS A 26 2.81 23.62 -1.79
N SER A 27 2.06 22.92 -0.93
CA SER A 27 2.48 21.62 -0.35
C SER A 27 2.97 20.64 -1.41
N SER A 28 2.28 20.56 -2.55
CA SER A 28 2.64 19.67 -3.66
C SER A 28 3.92 20.08 -4.40
N GLU A 29 4.24 21.38 -4.42
CA GLU A 29 5.47 21.90 -5.02
C GLU A 29 6.67 21.73 -4.08
N TYR A 30 6.42 21.54 -2.77
CA TYR A 30 7.45 21.38 -1.75
C TYR A 30 7.76 19.91 -1.44
N ALA A 31 6.77 19.01 -1.55
CA ALA A 31 6.91 17.59 -1.24
C ALA A 31 8.04 16.91 -2.03
N SER A 32 8.06 17.10 -3.36
CA SER A 32 9.05 16.47 -4.25
C SER A 32 10.49 16.93 -3.94
N PRO A 33 10.79 18.24 -3.83
CA PRO A 33 12.11 18.71 -3.39
C PRO A 33 12.59 18.16 -2.04
N VAL A 34 11.70 18.09 -1.04
CA VAL A 34 12.06 17.54 0.28
C VAL A 34 12.35 16.06 0.20
N LEU A 35 11.47 15.27 -0.42
CA LEU A 35 11.67 13.83 -0.60
C LEU A 35 12.95 13.54 -1.38
N GLY A 36 13.27 14.34 -2.41
CA GLY A 36 14.53 14.23 -3.14
C GLY A 36 15.77 14.48 -2.28
N LEU A 37 15.73 15.45 -1.36
CA LEU A 37 16.86 15.71 -0.46
C LEU A 37 16.99 14.67 0.66
N ILE A 38 15.87 14.15 1.16
CA ILE A 38 15.87 12.99 2.08
C ILE A 38 16.47 11.78 1.37
N PHE A 39 16.06 11.51 0.14
CA PHE A 39 16.62 10.48 -0.72
C PHE A 39 18.14 10.65 -0.87
N LEU A 40 18.60 11.85 -1.22
CA LEU A 40 20.03 12.11 -1.42
C LEU A 40 20.83 11.90 -0.12
N ARG A 41 20.27 12.34 1.02
CA ARG A 41 20.89 12.13 2.33
C ARG A 41 21.03 10.63 2.65
N TYR A 42 20.00 9.85 2.37
CA TYR A 42 20.03 8.39 2.53
C TYR A 42 21.09 7.76 1.62
N ALA A 43 21.08 8.10 0.33
CA ALA A 43 22.01 7.57 -0.64
C ALA A 43 23.46 7.87 -0.24
N ASP A 44 23.74 9.07 0.28
CA ASP A 44 25.06 9.49 0.76
C ASP A 44 25.56 8.65 1.94
N GLN A 45 24.68 8.36 2.89
CA GLN A 45 25.01 7.47 4.00
C GLN A 45 25.32 6.06 3.51
N ARG A 46 24.43 5.47 2.69
CA ARG A 46 24.61 4.11 2.15
C ARG A 46 25.88 4.00 1.30
N PHE A 47 26.19 5.03 0.52
CA PHE A 47 27.42 5.11 -0.26
C PHE A 47 28.66 5.14 0.65
N THR A 48 28.60 5.88 1.75
CA THR A 48 29.71 5.96 2.73
C THR A 48 29.92 4.61 3.43
N GLU A 49 28.86 3.95 3.89
CA GLU A 49 28.91 2.61 4.47
C GLU A 49 29.47 1.57 3.48
N ALA A 50 29.01 1.63 2.23
CA ALA A 50 29.50 0.76 1.17
C ALA A 50 30.98 1.04 0.83
N ALA A 51 31.44 2.29 0.88
CA ALA A 51 32.84 2.63 0.65
C ALA A 51 33.77 1.94 1.67
N GLU A 52 33.34 1.87 2.94
CA GLU A 52 34.08 1.15 3.98
C GLU A 52 34.11 -0.36 3.71
N ALA A 53 33.01 -0.93 3.25
CA ALA A 53 32.89 -2.36 2.96
C ALA A 53 33.64 -2.80 1.69
N VAL A 54 33.59 -2.00 0.62
CA VAL A 54 34.26 -2.27 -0.67
C VAL A 54 35.78 -2.10 -0.54
N GLY A 55 36.24 -1.28 0.40
CA GLY A 55 37.67 -1.14 0.74
C GLY A 55 38.46 -0.36 -0.30
N SER A 56 39.68 -0.81 -0.61
CA SER A 56 40.55 -0.17 -1.61
C SER A 56 40.82 -1.08 -2.81
N GLY A 57 40.57 -0.56 -4.01
CA GLY A 57 40.85 -1.23 -5.27
C GLY A 57 42.36 -1.38 -5.52
N SER A 58 42.72 -2.27 -6.44
CA SER A 58 44.11 -2.43 -6.88
C SER A 58 44.37 -1.66 -8.18
N GLU A 59 45.63 -1.35 -8.52
CA GLU A 59 45.98 -0.74 -9.82
C GLU A 59 45.44 -1.55 -11.02
N ARG A 60 45.22 -2.86 -10.87
CA ARG A 60 44.72 -3.74 -11.93
C ARG A 60 43.19 -3.83 -11.98
N ARG A 61 42.50 -3.45 -10.89
CA ARG A 61 41.04 -3.42 -10.77
C ARG A 61 40.69 -2.25 -9.84
N PRO A 62 40.53 -1.03 -10.38
CA PRO A 62 40.06 0.10 -9.59
C PRO A 62 38.61 -0.15 -9.16
N ILE A 63 38.22 0.46 -8.04
CA ILE A 63 36.82 0.45 -7.61
C ILE A 63 36.02 1.32 -8.58
N GLY A 64 34.91 0.79 -9.08
CA GLY A 64 33.99 1.50 -9.94
C GLY A 64 32.55 1.48 -9.41
N PRO A 65 31.60 2.12 -10.12
CA PRO A 65 30.18 2.14 -9.74
C PRO A 65 29.59 0.76 -9.48
N GLU A 66 29.98 -0.25 -10.28
CA GLU A 66 29.48 -1.62 -10.15
C GLU A 66 29.82 -2.26 -8.79
N ASP A 67 30.96 -1.91 -8.17
CA ASP A 67 31.34 -2.47 -6.88
C ASP A 67 30.46 -1.93 -5.73
N TYR A 68 30.03 -0.67 -5.81
CA TYR A 68 29.07 -0.09 -4.86
C TYR A 68 27.67 -0.66 -5.04
N GLN A 69 27.23 -0.82 -6.29
CA GLN A 69 25.94 -1.43 -6.62
C GLN A 69 25.86 -2.88 -6.14
N ALA A 70 26.95 -3.65 -6.28
CA ALA A 70 27.05 -5.00 -5.74
C ALA A 70 26.99 -5.05 -4.20
N ALA A 71 27.36 -3.96 -3.52
CA ALA A 71 27.21 -3.79 -2.08
C ALA A 71 25.84 -3.22 -1.66
N GLY A 72 24.89 -3.10 -2.61
CA GLY A 72 23.55 -2.58 -2.35
C GLY A 72 23.52 -1.08 -2.07
N ALA A 73 24.42 -0.31 -2.69
CA ALA A 73 24.46 1.14 -2.59
C ALA A 73 24.50 1.81 -3.98
N LEU A 74 23.82 2.95 -4.09
CA LEU A 74 23.90 3.80 -5.28
C LEU A 74 25.29 4.43 -5.38
N TYR A 75 25.82 4.54 -6.59
CA TYR A 75 27.07 5.28 -6.78
C TYR A 75 26.81 6.78 -6.78
N LEU A 76 27.60 7.53 -6.00
CA LEU A 76 27.51 8.99 -5.92
C LEU A 76 28.83 9.64 -6.38
N PRO A 77 28.83 10.42 -7.47
CA PRO A 77 29.99 11.25 -7.81
C PRO A 77 30.18 12.36 -6.77
N GLU A 78 31.35 13.00 -6.74
CA GLU A 78 31.76 13.91 -5.68
C GLU A 78 30.79 15.10 -5.50
N GLU A 79 30.31 15.64 -6.61
CA GLU A 79 29.31 16.71 -6.67
C GLU A 79 27.94 16.31 -6.11
N SER A 80 27.61 15.01 -6.12
CA SER A 80 26.34 14.47 -5.61
C SER A 80 26.38 14.10 -4.14
N ARG A 81 27.54 14.19 -3.48
CA ARG A 81 27.66 13.85 -2.06
C ARG A 81 27.03 14.93 -1.19
N PHE A 82 26.32 14.51 -0.15
CA PHE A 82 25.56 15.41 0.70
C PHE A 82 26.47 16.40 1.43
N GLU A 83 27.64 15.96 1.89
CA GLU A 83 28.65 16.83 2.48
C GLU A 83 29.21 17.87 1.49
N THR A 84 29.31 17.57 0.20
CA THR A 84 29.73 18.58 -0.81
C THR A 84 28.71 19.72 -0.90
N LEU A 85 27.42 19.40 -0.88
CA LEU A 85 26.34 20.38 -0.91
C LEU A 85 26.25 21.22 0.37
N LEU A 86 26.52 20.61 1.53
CA LEU A 86 26.57 21.32 2.82
C LEU A 86 27.70 22.35 2.90
N ASN A 87 28.82 22.09 2.23
CA ASN A 87 30.05 22.89 2.31
C ASN A 87 30.23 23.81 1.08
N LEU A 88 29.15 24.13 0.36
CA LEU A 88 29.20 25.06 -0.77
C LEU A 88 29.71 26.46 -0.34
N PRO A 89 30.59 27.10 -1.14
CA PRO A 89 31.04 28.46 -0.86
C PRO A 89 29.89 29.48 -0.82
N GLU A 90 30.06 30.54 -0.02
CA GLU A 90 29.11 31.67 -0.02
C GLU A 90 28.94 32.28 -1.42
N GLY A 91 27.69 32.57 -1.79
CA GLY A 91 27.33 33.18 -3.08
C GLY A 91 27.21 32.19 -4.25
N VAL A 92 27.36 30.89 -4.01
CA VAL A 92 27.01 29.85 -4.98
C VAL A 92 25.49 29.66 -5.01
N ASP A 93 24.94 29.44 -6.20
CA ASP A 93 23.54 29.07 -6.44
C ASP A 93 23.30 27.63 -5.94
N VAL A 94 22.68 27.51 -4.76
CA VAL A 94 22.47 26.23 -4.07
C VAL A 94 21.48 25.38 -4.86
N GLY A 95 20.40 25.98 -5.36
CA GLY A 95 19.41 25.29 -6.18
C GLY A 95 20.02 24.64 -7.43
N LYS A 96 20.91 25.35 -8.13
CA LYS A 96 21.64 24.81 -9.28
C LYS A 96 22.60 23.69 -8.88
N ALA A 97 23.31 23.82 -7.76
CA ALA A 97 24.21 22.78 -7.29
C ALA A 97 23.46 21.48 -6.95
N ILE A 98 22.30 21.59 -6.29
CA ILE A 98 21.45 20.42 -6.00
C ILE A 98 20.94 19.78 -7.30
N ASN A 99 20.48 20.58 -8.28
CA ASN A 99 20.07 20.02 -9.58
C ASN A 99 21.20 19.22 -10.24
N GLN A 100 22.43 19.74 -10.23
CA GLN A 100 23.60 19.05 -10.77
C GLN A 100 23.95 17.78 -9.99
N ALA A 101 23.81 17.81 -8.66
CA ALA A 101 23.95 16.63 -7.83
C ALA A 101 22.95 15.53 -8.22
N MET A 102 21.67 15.88 -8.41
CA MET A 102 20.64 14.92 -8.82
C MET A 102 20.90 14.35 -10.22
N GLU A 103 21.31 15.18 -11.18
CA GLU A 103 21.75 14.73 -12.52
C GLU A 103 22.93 13.75 -12.41
N GLY A 104 23.93 14.06 -11.57
CA GLY A 104 25.06 13.19 -11.31
C GLY A 104 24.66 11.84 -10.74
N VAL A 105 23.65 11.77 -9.86
CA VAL A 105 23.15 10.47 -9.38
C VAL A 105 22.52 9.67 -10.53
N GLU A 106 21.71 10.29 -11.37
CA GLU A 106 21.03 9.61 -12.48
C GLU A 106 21.97 9.09 -13.57
N ASP A 107 23.08 9.79 -13.81
CA ASP A 107 24.06 9.42 -14.83
C ASP A 107 24.75 8.07 -14.53
N TYR A 108 24.96 7.75 -13.25
CA TYR A 108 25.60 6.51 -12.82
C TYR A 108 24.62 5.42 -12.38
N ASN A 109 23.35 5.76 -12.14
CA ASN A 109 22.33 4.82 -11.66
C ASN A 109 21.16 4.78 -12.66
N ILE A 110 21.26 3.88 -13.64
CA ILE A 110 20.41 3.85 -14.85
C ILE A 110 18.91 3.77 -14.53
N ASP A 111 18.53 3.04 -13.48
CA ASP A 111 17.14 2.84 -13.08
C ASP A 111 16.48 4.13 -12.54
N LEU A 112 17.30 5.10 -12.12
CA LEU A 112 16.87 6.41 -11.62
C LEU A 112 16.87 7.49 -12.70
N ARG A 113 17.20 7.19 -13.97
CA ARG A 113 17.24 8.21 -15.01
C ARG A 113 15.87 8.90 -15.18
N GLY A 114 15.86 10.23 -15.03
CA GLY A 114 14.63 11.05 -15.09
C GLY A 114 13.73 10.94 -13.85
N VAL A 115 14.17 10.30 -12.78
CA VAL A 115 13.39 10.06 -11.57
C VAL A 115 13.54 11.19 -10.55
N LEU A 116 14.75 11.66 -10.31
CA LEU A 116 15.06 12.61 -9.24
C LEU A 116 14.59 14.03 -9.60
N PRO A 117 14.06 14.79 -8.62
CA PRO A 117 13.65 16.17 -8.81
C PRO A 117 14.83 17.06 -9.19
N LYS A 118 14.59 18.01 -10.10
CA LYS A 118 15.62 18.92 -10.65
C LYS A 118 15.09 20.36 -10.80
N ASP A 119 14.14 20.76 -9.97
CA ASP A 119 13.51 22.08 -9.98
C ASP A 119 13.86 22.94 -8.74
N TYR A 120 14.98 22.63 -8.09
CA TYR A 120 15.45 23.30 -6.87
C TYR A 120 15.75 24.79 -7.07
N SER A 121 16.10 25.24 -8.28
CA SER A 121 16.30 26.67 -8.60
C SER A 121 15.07 27.56 -8.39
N ARG A 122 13.88 26.98 -8.17
CA ARG A 122 12.66 27.74 -7.82
C ARG A 122 12.57 28.05 -6.33
N ILE A 123 13.38 27.39 -5.50
CA ILE A 123 13.41 27.54 -4.05
C ILE A 123 14.55 28.50 -3.68
N PRO A 124 14.30 29.50 -2.81
CA PRO A 124 15.34 30.39 -2.32
C PRO A 124 16.52 29.64 -1.68
N ASP A 125 17.75 30.07 -1.98
CA ASP A 125 18.98 29.39 -1.52
C ASP A 125 19.13 29.36 0.00
N ASP A 126 18.58 30.34 0.72
CA ASP A 126 18.57 30.39 2.18
C ASP A 126 17.70 29.27 2.78
N ILE A 127 16.54 29.02 2.18
CA ILE A 127 15.63 27.90 2.53
C ILE A 127 16.30 26.57 2.24
N LEU A 128 16.92 26.41 1.06
CA LEU A 128 17.64 25.18 0.70
C LEU A 128 18.80 24.90 1.65
N GLY A 129 19.58 25.93 1.98
CA GLY A 129 20.69 25.82 2.92
C GLY A 129 20.24 25.50 4.35
N GLU A 130 19.08 25.96 4.78
CA GLU A 130 18.48 25.56 6.06
C GLU A 130 18.00 24.11 6.04
N LEU A 131 17.30 23.69 4.99
CA LEU A 131 16.84 22.31 4.83
C LEU A 131 18.01 21.30 4.83
N LEU A 132 19.10 21.60 4.10
CA LEU A 132 20.31 20.76 4.12
C LEU A 132 20.88 20.63 5.55
N ARG A 133 20.93 21.74 6.31
CA ARG A 133 21.43 21.74 7.68
C ARG A 133 20.53 20.94 8.63
N GLU A 134 19.21 21.04 8.48
CA GLU A 134 18.26 20.25 9.29
C GLU A 134 18.38 18.76 8.98
N LEU A 135 18.48 18.39 7.70
CA LEU A 135 18.68 17.00 7.27
C LEU A 135 20.05 16.44 7.71
N LYS A 136 21.07 17.29 7.91
CA LYS A 136 22.34 16.86 8.54
C LYS A 136 22.16 16.36 9.96
N THR A 137 21.16 16.87 10.69
CA THR A 137 20.90 16.46 12.08
C THR A 137 20.32 15.06 12.21
N LEU A 138 19.93 14.44 11.09
CA LEU A 138 19.60 13.02 11.03
C LEU A 138 20.77 12.20 11.56
N PRO A 139 20.54 11.26 12.50
CA PRO A 139 21.61 10.41 13.03
C PRO A 139 22.34 9.70 11.89
N GLU A 140 23.67 9.72 11.91
CA GLU A 140 24.52 9.00 10.93
C GLU A 140 24.38 7.47 11.07
N ALA A 141 23.97 7.00 12.24
CA ALA A 141 23.68 5.60 12.52
C ALA A 141 22.23 5.49 12.99
N ILE A 142 21.31 5.39 12.04
CA ILE A 142 19.99 4.83 12.31
C ILE A 142 20.14 3.33 12.11
N GLU A 143 19.95 2.52 13.16
CA GLU A 143 20.04 1.06 13.05
C GLU A 143 19.02 0.53 12.01
N GLY A 144 19.47 -0.34 11.11
CA GLY A 144 18.61 -1.01 10.13
C GLY A 144 17.96 -0.06 9.13
N ASP A 145 16.64 -0.18 8.97
CA ASP A 145 15.83 0.49 7.95
C ASP A 145 15.27 1.88 8.39
N GLY A 146 15.81 2.49 9.45
CA GLY A 146 15.14 3.68 9.98
C GLY A 146 15.14 4.91 9.06
N PHE A 147 15.97 4.95 8.01
CA PHE A 147 15.81 5.94 6.92
C PHE A 147 14.62 5.66 6.01
N GLY A 148 14.37 4.40 5.65
CA GLY A 148 13.17 4.00 4.91
C GLY A 148 11.91 4.40 5.66
N LEU A 149 11.89 4.14 6.97
CA LEU A 149 10.80 4.57 7.86
C LEU A 149 10.62 6.11 7.91
N ILE A 150 11.69 6.90 7.86
CA ILE A 150 11.59 8.36 7.76
C ILE A 150 11.01 8.76 6.40
N TYR A 151 11.48 8.16 5.32
CA TYR A 151 11.00 8.44 3.98
C TYR A 151 9.49 8.14 3.84
N GLU A 152 9.04 6.97 4.32
CA GLU A 152 7.63 6.58 4.36
C GLU A 152 6.78 7.52 5.23
N TYR A 153 7.33 7.98 6.37
CA TYR A 153 6.65 8.96 7.22
C TYR A 153 6.43 10.30 6.50
N PHE A 154 7.45 10.81 5.81
CA PHE A 154 7.32 12.03 5.00
C PHE A 154 6.35 11.85 3.84
N LEU A 155 6.43 10.72 3.14
CA LEU A 155 5.53 10.37 2.04
C LEU A 155 4.07 10.33 2.51
N GLY A 156 3.79 9.69 3.64
CA GLY A 156 2.46 9.63 4.26
C GLY A 156 1.96 11.01 4.71
N ASN A 157 2.81 11.82 5.33
CA ASN A 157 2.44 13.18 5.76
C ASN A 157 2.20 14.13 4.58
N PHE A 158 2.96 14.02 3.49
CA PHE A 158 2.68 14.80 2.28
C PHE A 158 1.36 14.38 1.63
N ALA A 159 1.09 13.07 1.56
CA ALA A 159 -0.20 12.58 1.10
C ALA A 159 -1.36 13.08 1.98
N PHE A 160 -1.16 13.12 3.30
CA PHE A 160 -2.11 13.70 4.25
C PHE A 160 -2.35 15.19 4.02
N ALA A 161 -1.27 15.97 3.86
CA ALA A 161 -1.32 17.42 3.69
C ALA A 161 -1.90 17.88 2.34
N GLU A 162 -1.77 17.07 1.29
CA GLU A 162 -2.36 17.37 -0.02
C GLU A 162 -3.88 17.14 -0.07
N GLY A 163 -4.44 16.32 0.83
CA GLY A 163 -5.88 16.14 0.98
C GLY A 163 -6.60 15.71 -0.31
N GLN A 164 -5.93 14.96 -1.19
CA GLN A 164 -6.49 14.65 -2.49
C GLN A 164 -7.70 13.72 -2.39
N LYS A 165 -8.69 14.01 -3.24
CA LYS A 165 -9.97 13.30 -3.34
C LYS A 165 -9.73 11.88 -3.84
N GLY A 166 -9.92 10.90 -2.96
CA GLY A 166 -9.83 9.48 -3.27
C GLY A 166 -8.58 8.90 -2.63
N GLY A 167 -8.71 7.75 -1.95
CA GLY A 167 -7.61 7.02 -1.31
C GLY A 167 -6.62 6.40 -2.30
N GLU A 168 -6.34 7.09 -3.42
CA GLU A 168 -5.60 6.63 -4.58
C GLU A 168 -4.08 6.79 -4.42
N PHE A 169 -3.61 7.66 -3.51
CA PHE A 169 -2.18 8.01 -3.43
C PHE A 169 -1.44 7.46 -2.21
N PHE A 170 -2.13 7.10 -1.13
CA PHE A 170 -1.47 6.54 0.04
C PHE A 170 -2.39 5.59 0.81
N THR A 171 -1.92 4.35 0.96
CA THR A 171 -2.60 3.32 1.74
C THR A 171 -1.95 3.29 3.13
N PRO A 172 -2.72 3.34 4.24
CA PRO A 172 -2.15 3.24 5.58
C PRO A 172 -1.27 2.00 5.74
N THR A 173 -0.11 2.15 6.36
CA THR A 173 0.90 1.09 6.51
C THR A 173 0.33 -0.17 7.15
N SER A 174 -0.56 -0.04 8.13
CA SER A 174 -1.19 -1.19 8.80
C SER A 174 -2.09 -2.03 7.87
N ILE A 175 -2.79 -1.38 6.94
CA ILE A 175 -3.64 -2.04 5.94
C ILE A 175 -2.75 -2.80 4.96
N VAL A 176 -1.70 -2.13 4.46
CA VAL A 176 -0.71 -2.76 3.57
C VAL A 176 -0.07 -3.95 4.25
N ARG A 177 0.37 -3.80 5.50
CA ARG A 177 1.00 -4.88 6.27
C ARG A 177 0.05 -6.05 6.43
N LEU A 178 -1.23 -5.83 6.78
CA LEU A 178 -2.20 -6.93 6.88
C LEU A 178 -2.37 -7.66 5.53
N ILE A 179 -2.40 -6.93 4.42
CA ILE A 179 -2.46 -7.55 3.08
C ILE A 179 -1.27 -8.47 2.86
N VAL A 180 -0.05 -7.97 3.12
CA VAL A 180 1.20 -8.72 2.96
C VAL A 180 1.24 -9.96 3.85
N GLU A 181 0.85 -9.82 5.12
CA GLU A 181 0.82 -10.91 6.10
C GLU A 181 -0.16 -12.03 5.75
N ILE A 182 -1.18 -11.76 4.91
CA ILE A 182 -2.16 -12.76 4.48
C ILE A 182 -1.78 -13.41 3.15
N ILE A 183 -1.19 -12.66 2.22
CA ILE A 183 -0.76 -13.24 0.93
C ILE A 183 0.58 -13.98 1.07
N GLU A 184 1.43 -13.54 2.01
CA GLU A 184 2.72 -14.13 2.38
C GLU A 184 3.70 -14.24 1.19
N PRO A 185 4.15 -13.09 0.62
CA PRO A 185 4.98 -13.07 -0.57
C PRO A 185 6.43 -13.42 -0.24
N PHE A 186 6.70 -14.70 0.05
CA PHE A 186 8.05 -15.16 0.42
C PHE A 186 9.06 -15.08 -0.74
N HIS A 187 8.63 -15.42 -1.97
CA HIS A 187 9.45 -15.41 -3.18
C HIS A 187 8.57 -15.40 -4.44
N GLY A 188 9.05 -14.81 -5.53
CA GLY A 188 8.38 -14.83 -6.83
C GLY A 188 8.10 -13.44 -7.40
N LYS A 189 7.20 -13.37 -8.38
CA LYS A 189 6.84 -12.13 -9.06
C LYS A 189 5.66 -11.47 -8.38
N ILE A 190 5.86 -10.22 -7.96
CA ILE A 190 4.85 -9.39 -7.33
C ILE A 190 4.44 -8.25 -8.25
N TYR A 191 3.12 -7.99 -8.34
CA TYR A 191 2.56 -6.99 -9.22
C TYR A 191 1.54 -6.08 -8.53
N ASP A 192 1.70 -4.77 -8.73
CA ASP A 192 0.66 -3.78 -8.41
C ASP A 192 0.34 -2.94 -9.65
N PRO A 193 -0.84 -3.10 -10.26
CA PRO A 193 -1.25 -2.37 -11.45
C PRO A 193 -1.77 -0.94 -11.17
N ALA A 194 -1.74 -0.49 -9.92
CA ALA A 194 -2.06 0.88 -9.49
C ALA A 194 -1.12 1.28 -8.35
N CYS A 195 0.18 1.16 -8.60
CA CYS A 195 1.18 1.07 -7.52
C CYS A 195 1.39 2.35 -6.72
N GLY A 196 0.90 3.50 -7.19
CA GLY A 196 1.06 4.78 -6.51
C GLY A 196 2.53 5.04 -6.17
N SER A 197 2.84 5.17 -4.88
CA SER A 197 4.19 5.42 -4.37
C SER A 197 5.01 4.16 -4.03
N GLY A 198 4.52 2.96 -4.36
CA GLY A 198 5.24 1.70 -4.18
C GLY A 198 5.25 1.13 -2.76
N GLY A 199 4.47 1.68 -1.83
CA GLY A 199 4.43 1.22 -0.43
C GLY A 199 4.04 -0.26 -0.25
N MET A 200 3.23 -0.81 -1.16
CA MET A 200 2.89 -2.24 -1.19
C MET A 200 4.13 -3.13 -1.36
N PHE A 201 5.07 -2.73 -2.21
CA PHE A 201 6.32 -3.47 -2.46
C PHE A 201 7.29 -3.37 -1.28
N VAL A 202 7.40 -2.18 -0.69
CA VAL A 202 8.24 -1.94 0.49
C VAL A 202 7.83 -2.84 1.65
N GLN A 203 6.53 -2.92 1.95
CA GLN A 203 6.05 -3.80 3.03
C GLN A 203 6.23 -5.29 2.69
N SER A 204 6.15 -5.66 1.40
CA SER A 204 6.47 -7.03 0.97
C SER A 204 7.93 -7.38 1.18
N ALA A 205 8.85 -6.45 0.90
CA ALA A 205 10.27 -6.63 1.20
C ALA A 205 10.53 -6.78 2.70
N HIS A 206 9.94 -5.93 3.54
CA HIS A 206 10.07 -6.06 5.00
C HIS A 206 9.51 -7.37 5.53
N PHE A 207 8.45 -7.92 4.92
CA PHE A 207 7.96 -9.24 5.27
C PHE A 207 9.03 -10.31 5.00
N VAL A 208 9.66 -10.28 3.83
CA VAL A 208 10.74 -11.23 3.47
C VAL A 208 11.97 -11.07 4.39
N GLU A 209 12.35 -9.83 4.71
CA GLU A 209 13.47 -9.53 5.62
C GLU A 209 13.25 -10.03 7.04
N ARG A 210 12.03 -9.82 7.59
CA ARG A 210 11.66 -10.34 8.93
C ARG A 210 11.68 -11.87 8.97
N HIS A 211 11.44 -12.50 7.82
CA HIS A 211 11.58 -13.95 7.63
C HIS A 211 13.00 -14.39 7.25
N HIS A 212 13.99 -13.53 7.48
CA HIS A 212 15.43 -13.79 7.33
C HIS A 212 15.90 -14.11 5.91
N ASN A 213 15.18 -13.62 4.90
CA ASN A 213 15.55 -13.73 3.49
C ASN A 213 15.90 -12.36 2.88
N ASP A 214 16.57 -12.39 1.72
CA ASP A 214 16.98 -11.18 1.00
C ASP A 214 15.91 -10.79 -0.03
N PRO A 215 15.14 -9.70 0.17
CA PRO A 215 14.04 -9.34 -0.71
C PRO A 215 14.48 -9.06 -2.14
N GLY A 216 15.70 -8.55 -2.35
CA GLY A 216 16.23 -8.27 -3.69
C GLY A 216 16.56 -9.53 -4.49
N LYS A 217 16.66 -10.69 -3.83
CA LYS A 217 16.84 -12.01 -4.47
C LYS A 217 15.55 -12.78 -4.60
N GLU A 218 14.66 -12.65 -3.62
CA GLU A 218 13.42 -13.43 -3.57
C GLU A 218 12.30 -12.80 -4.41
N LEU A 219 12.22 -11.48 -4.49
CA LEU A 219 11.10 -10.77 -5.14
C LEU A 219 11.51 -10.14 -6.46
N SER A 220 10.68 -10.36 -7.48
CA SER A 220 10.73 -9.61 -8.74
C SER A 220 9.54 -8.65 -8.79
N ILE A 221 9.82 -7.34 -8.67
CA ILE A 221 8.80 -6.29 -8.53
C ILE A 221 8.40 -5.72 -9.89
N TYR A 222 7.09 -5.66 -10.13
CA TYR A 222 6.48 -5.08 -11.32
C TYR A 222 5.37 -4.12 -10.90
N GLY A 223 5.30 -2.95 -11.51
CA GLY A 223 4.26 -1.97 -11.17
C GLY A 223 3.83 -1.13 -12.34
N GLN A 224 2.59 -0.66 -12.28
CA GLN A 224 2.05 0.28 -13.24
C GLN A 224 1.30 1.39 -12.50
N GLU A 225 1.51 2.62 -12.95
CA GLU A 225 0.87 3.80 -12.38
C GLU A 225 0.54 4.79 -13.49
N LYS A 226 -0.60 5.46 -13.38
CA LYS A 226 -1.12 6.38 -14.40
C LYS A 226 -0.32 7.67 -14.48
N THR A 227 0.21 8.16 -13.35
CA THR A 227 0.88 9.46 -13.29
C THR A 227 2.40 9.33 -13.18
N GLY A 228 3.14 10.06 -14.04
CA GLY A 228 4.59 10.04 -14.02
C GLY A 228 5.21 10.48 -12.69
N ASP A 229 4.59 11.41 -11.95
CA ASP A 229 5.12 11.84 -10.66
C ASP A 229 5.02 10.74 -9.59
N SER A 230 3.92 9.98 -9.55
CA SER A 230 3.82 8.81 -8.67
C SER A 230 4.81 7.69 -9.07
N VAL A 231 5.04 7.48 -10.38
CA VAL A 231 6.09 6.55 -10.85
C VAL A 231 7.47 6.94 -10.32
N LYS A 232 7.81 8.24 -10.33
CA LYS A 232 9.08 8.72 -9.76
C LYS A 232 9.15 8.47 -8.26
N LEU A 233 8.07 8.77 -7.53
CA LEU A 233 7.98 8.49 -6.09
C LEU A 233 8.18 7.00 -5.79
N ALA A 234 7.51 6.11 -6.53
CA ALA A 234 7.68 4.67 -6.37
C ALA A 234 9.11 4.21 -6.61
N LYS A 235 9.76 4.69 -7.68
CA LYS A 235 11.16 4.34 -7.98
C LYS A 235 12.13 4.85 -6.91
N MET A 236 11.96 6.07 -6.42
CA MET A 236 12.76 6.58 -5.30
C MET A 236 12.50 5.76 -4.04
N ASN A 237 11.24 5.41 -3.76
CA ASN A 237 10.89 4.64 -2.58
C ASN A 237 11.50 3.23 -2.58
N LEU A 238 11.43 2.54 -3.72
CA LEU A 238 12.10 1.25 -3.90
C LEU A 238 13.61 1.38 -3.68
N ALA A 239 14.25 2.38 -4.28
CA ALA A 239 15.69 2.59 -4.13
C ALA A 239 16.11 2.93 -2.68
N VAL A 240 15.29 3.66 -1.91
CA VAL A 240 15.52 3.91 -0.48
C VAL A 240 15.47 2.62 0.34
N HIS A 241 14.73 1.62 -0.10
CA HIS A 241 14.67 0.32 0.57
C HIS A 241 15.60 -0.72 -0.09
N GLY A 242 16.52 -0.29 -0.95
CA GLY A 242 17.47 -1.19 -1.63
C GLY A 242 16.83 -2.14 -2.64
N LEU A 243 15.63 -1.81 -3.13
CA LEU A 243 14.84 -2.63 -4.05
C LEU A 243 14.95 -2.13 -5.49
N GLY A 244 14.95 -3.07 -6.44
CA GLY A 244 14.78 -2.81 -7.87
C GLY A 244 13.40 -3.27 -8.34
N GLY A 245 12.83 -2.58 -9.34
CA GLY A 245 11.52 -2.95 -9.90
C GLY A 245 11.22 -2.32 -11.25
N ASP A 246 10.42 -3.02 -12.07
CA ASP A 246 9.95 -2.54 -13.37
C ASP A 246 8.65 -1.73 -13.18
N ILE A 247 8.79 -0.45 -12.84
CA ILE A 247 7.68 0.48 -12.65
C ILE A 247 7.47 1.33 -13.91
N ARG A 248 6.28 1.24 -14.50
CA ARG A 248 5.95 1.88 -15.79
C ARG A 248 4.78 2.86 -15.67
N GLU A 249 4.88 3.97 -16.40
CA GLU A 249 3.79 4.94 -16.53
C GLU A 249 2.80 4.48 -17.60
N GLY A 250 1.53 4.30 -17.23
CA GLY A 250 0.48 3.92 -18.17
C GLY A 250 -0.89 3.76 -17.51
N ASN A 251 -1.95 3.95 -18.28
CA ASN A 251 -3.31 3.79 -17.76
C ASN A 251 -3.74 2.33 -17.82
N THR A 252 -3.74 1.64 -16.67
CA THR A 252 -4.05 0.21 -16.56
C THR A 252 -5.37 -0.18 -17.18
N TYR A 253 -6.38 0.69 -17.20
CA TYR A 253 -7.62 0.38 -17.90
C TYR A 253 -7.37 0.06 -19.38
N TYR A 254 -6.52 0.80 -20.05
CA TYR A 254 -6.33 0.73 -21.51
C TYR A 254 -5.02 0.08 -21.95
N GLU A 255 -4.09 -0.09 -21.01
CA GLU A 255 -2.73 -0.55 -21.30
C GLU A 255 -2.33 -1.63 -20.30
N ASP A 256 -1.89 -2.78 -20.81
CA ASP A 256 -1.30 -3.87 -20.02
C ASP A 256 0.21 -3.90 -20.26
N LEU A 257 0.95 -2.98 -19.61
CA LEU A 257 2.36 -2.77 -19.93
C LEU A 257 3.27 -3.93 -19.52
N HIS A 258 2.76 -4.87 -18.73
CA HIS A 258 3.50 -6.04 -18.25
C HIS A 258 3.00 -7.35 -18.85
N ASP A 259 2.07 -7.29 -19.82
CA ASP A 259 1.41 -8.45 -20.41
C ASP A 259 0.92 -9.40 -19.29
N SER A 260 0.16 -8.86 -18.34
CA SER A 260 0.02 -9.36 -16.97
C SER A 260 -0.71 -10.69 -16.81
N VAL A 261 -1.55 -11.08 -17.77
CA VAL A 261 -2.45 -12.24 -17.63
C VAL A 261 -1.70 -13.53 -17.31
N GLY A 262 -2.00 -14.15 -16.17
CA GLY A 262 -1.48 -15.45 -15.74
C GLY A 262 -0.02 -15.47 -15.32
N LYS A 263 0.60 -14.32 -15.02
CA LYS A 263 2.06 -14.21 -14.85
C LYS A 263 2.57 -14.09 -13.43
N PHE A 264 1.74 -13.62 -12.51
CA PHE A 264 2.21 -13.17 -11.20
C PHE A 264 1.84 -14.15 -10.10
N ASP A 265 2.79 -14.37 -9.18
CA ASP A 265 2.60 -15.17 -7.98
C ASP A 265 1.80 -14.36 -6.94
N PHE A 266 2.05 -13.05 -6.89
CA PHE A 266 1.37 -12.14 -5.98
C PHE A 266 0.85 -10.91 -6.69
N VAL A 267 -0.40 -10.54 -6.40
CA VAL A 267 -0.97 -9.26 -6.82
C VAL A 267 -1.50 -8.51 -5.61
N MET A 268 -1.10 -7.26 -5.45
CA MET A 268 -1.58 -6.43 -4.36
C MET A 268 -1.83 -5.02 -4.84
N ALA A 269 -2.90 -4.39 -4.35
CA ALA A 269 -3.29 -3.07 -4.83
C ALA A 269 -4.26 -2.36 -3.89
N ASN A 270 -4.23 -1.03 -3.94
CA ASN A 270 -5.32 -0.17 -3.50
C ASN A 270 -5.67 0.76 -4.66
N PRO A 271 -6.51 0.29 -5.60
CA PRO A 271 -6.80 1.04 -6.81
C PRO A 271 -7.77 2.19 -6.54
N PRO A 272 -7.93 3.12 -7.49
CA PRO A 272 -8.95 4.15 -7.40
C PRO A 272 -10.38 3.59 -7.38
N PHE A 273 -11.14 3.90 -6.32
CA PHE A 273 -12.49 3.36 -6.11
C PHE A 273 -13.55 4.13 -6.90
N ASN A 274 -14.56 3.41 -7.37
CA ASN A 274 -15.77 3.98 -7.99
C ASN A 274 -15.46 4.94 -9.15
N VAL A 275 -14.39 4.66 -9.91
CA VAL A 275 -14.04 5.44 -11.09
C VAL A 275 -15.11 5.25 -12.15
N ASN A 276 -15.68 6.36 -12.60
CA ASN A 276 -16.69 6.42 -13.65
C ASN A 276 -16.03 6.80 -14.98
N GLN A 277 -16.81 6.75 -16.07
CA GLN A 277 -16.40 7.16 -17.43
C GLN A 277 -15.20 6.37 -17.98
N ILE A 278 -15.09 5.10 -17.59
CA ILE A 278 -14.15 4.17 -18.23
C ILE A 278 -14.73 3.76 -19.59
N ASP A 279 -13.98 3.98 -20.66
CA ASP A 279 -14.40 3.65 -22.02
C ASP A 279 -14.32 2.14 -22.26
N LYS A 280 -15.43 1.45 -21.96
CA LYS A 280 -15.53 -0.01 -22.06
C LYS A 280 -15.42 -0.54 -23.49
N THR A 281 -15.62 0.30 -24.50
CA THR A 281 -15.46 -0.13 -25.91
C THR A 281 -14.00 -0.48 -26.22
N LYS A 282 -13.05 0.11 -25.48
CA LYS A 282 -11.62 -0.21 -25.57
C LYS A 282 -11.23 -1.48 -24.82
N LEU A 283 -12.15 -2.04 -24.03
CA LEU A 283 -11.94 -3.23 -23.20
C LEU A 283 -12.60 -4.47 -23.81
N GLU A 284 -13.20 -4.33 -24.99
CA GLU A 284 -13.80 -5.45 -25.71
C GLU A 284 -12.72 -6.46 -26.09
N ASP A 285 -13.03 -7.74 -25.92
CA ASP A 285 -12.13 -8.89 -26.17
C ASP A 285 -10.81 -8.91 -25.37
N ASP A 286 -10.67 -8.03 -24.38
CA ASP A 286 -9.49 -7.99 -23.52
C ASP A 286 -9.47 -9.22 -22.57
N PRO A 287 -8.40 -10.02 -22.59
CA PRO A 287 -8.30 -11.25 -21.80
C PRO A 287 -8.30 -11.02 -20.29
N ARG A 288 -8.08 -9.78 -19.83
CA ARG A 288 -8.13 -9.40 -18.41
C ARG A 288 -9.55 -9.45 -17.83
N PHE A 289 -10.60 -9.56 -18.65
CA PHE A 289 -12.00 -9.58 -18.20
C PHE A 289 -12.71 -10.92 -18.52
N PRO A 290 -12.21 -12.06 -17.99
CA PRO A 290 -12.72 -13.38 -18.34
C PRO A 290 -14.19 -13.62 -17.92
N PHE A 291 -14.72 -12.82 -17.00
CA PHE A 291 -16.11 -12.95 -16.53
C PHE A 291 -17.08 -11.98 -17.22
N GLY A 292 -16.57 -11.15 -18.14
CA GLY A 292 -17.29 -10.14 -18.89
C GLY A 292 -17.21 -8.75 -18.25
N LEU A 293 -17.54 -7.72 -19.04
CA LEU A 293 -17.48 -6.33 -18.59
C LEU A 293 -18.69 -5.97 -17.71
N PRO A 294 -18.49 -5.21 -16.62
CA PRO A 294 -19.60 -4.70 -15.83
C PRO A 294 -20.41 -3.69 -16.65
N LYS A 295 -21.74 -3.74 -16.58
CA LYS A 295 -22.63 -2.73 -17.19
C LYS A 295 -22.65 -1.40 -16.43
N PRO A 296 -22.76 -1.36 -15.08
CA PRO A 296 -22.67 -0.12 -14.32
C PRO A 296 -21.41 0.67 -14.63
N ASP A 297 -21.52 2.00 -14.71
CA ASP A 297 -20.37 2.88 -14.87
C ASP A 297 -19.62 2.97 -13.54
N ASN A 298 -18.78 1.96 -13.27
CA ASN A 298 -17.97 1.83 -12.06
C ASN A 298 -16.76 0.92 -12.36
N GLY A 299 -15.57 1.37 -11.99
CA GLY A 299 -14.30 0.67 -12.22
C GLY A 299 -13.97 -0.48 -11.27
N ASN A 300 -14.71 -0.68 -10.17
CA ASN A 300 -14.35 -1.66 -9.15
C ASN A 300 -14.23 -3.08 -9.71
N TYR A 301 -15.21 -3.53 -10.52
CA TYR A 301 -15.18 -4.86 -11.15
C TYR A 301 -14.31 -4.94 -12.42
N ILE A 302 -13.77 -3.81 -12.88
CA ILE A 302 -12.67 -3.81 -13.85
C ILE A 302 -11.38 -4.15 -13.09
N TRP A 303 -11.10 -3.47 -11.98
CA TRP A 303 -9.94 -3.76 -11.13
C TRP A 303 -9.92 -5.17 -10.56
N ILE A 304 -11.02 -5.65 -9.96
CA ILE A 304 -11.09 -7.00 -9.39
C ILE A 304 -10.73 -8.07 -10.43
N GLN A 305 -11.20 -7.89 -11.68
CA GLN A 305 -10.89 -8.81 -12.77
C GLN A 305 -9.44 -8.66 -13.25
N THR A 306 -8.90 -7.44 -13.33
CA THR A 306 -7.48 -7.21 -13.61
C THR A 306 -6.59 -7.91 -12.59
N PHE A 307 -6.91 -7.85 -11.30
CA PHE A 307 -6.14 -8.54 -10.26
C PHE A 307 -6.24 -10.06 -10.40
N TYR A 308 -7.45 -10.57 -10.56
CA TYR A 308 -7.70 -12.01 -10.73
C TYR A 308 -6.97 -12.58 -11.96
N SER A 309 -7.06 -11.89 -13.11
CA SER A 309 -6.50 -12.36 -14.37
C SER A 309 -4.97 -12.30 -14.38
N ALA A 310 -4.36 -11.37 -13.64
CA ALA A 310 -2.91 -11.26 -13.51
C ALA A 310 -2.26 -12.43 -12.76
N LEU A 311 -3.01 -13.09 -11.86
CA LEU A 311 -2.52 -14.24 -11.09
C LEU A 311 -2.27 -15.47 -11.97
N ASN A 312 -1.15 -16.14 -11.74
CA ASN A 312 -0.91 -17.52 -12.21
C ASN A 312 -1.79 -18.53 -11.45
N ASP A 313 -1.68 -19.82 -11.75
CA ASP A 313 -2.59 -20.84 -11.22
C ASP A 313 -2.47 -21.09 -9.70
N ASP A 314 -1.34 -20.75 -9.09
CA ASP A 314 -1.08 -20.89 -7.65
C ASP A 314 -1.01 -19.53 -6.93
N GLY A 315 -1.28 -18.44 -7.65
CA GLY A 315 -1.07 -17.09 -7.17
C GLY A 315 -2.09 -16.63 -6.14
N ARG A 316 -1.66 -15.70 -5.27
CA ARG A 316 -2.49 -15.03 -4.27
C ARG A 316 -2.59 -13.54 -4.54
N ALA A 317 -3.78 -12.97 -4.35
CA ALA A 317 -3.96 -11.53 -4.37
C ALA A 317 -4.51 -11.01 -3.05
N GLY A 318 -4.17 -9.77 -2.70
CA GLY A 318 -4.73 -9.05 -1.56
C GLY A 318 -4.88 -7.58 -1.90
N PHE A 319 -6.12 -7.07 -1.87
CA PHE A 319 -6.39 -5.71 -2.34
C PHE A 319 -7.53 -5.04 -1.61
N VAL A 320 -7.51 -3.71 -1.62
CA VAL A 320 -8.54 -2.87 -1.01
C VAL A 320 -9.65 -2.60 -2.01
N MET A 321 -10.92 -2.72 -1.59
CA MET A 321 -12.09 -2.31 -2.37
C MET A 321 -13.05 -1.49 -1.50
N ALA A 322 -13.78 -0.57 -2.13
CA ALA A 322 -14.93 0.06 -1.48
C ALA A 322 -15.95 -1.00 -1.03
N ASN A 323 -16.54 -0.82 0.16
CA ASN A 323 -17.53 -1.75 0.70
C ASN A 323 -18.66 -2.11 -0.28
N SER A 324 -19.09 -1.15 -1.10
CA SER A 324 -20.12 -1.33 -2.12
C SER A 324 -19.80 -2.47 -3.10
N ALA A 325 -18.52 -2.77 -3.37
CA ALA A 325 -18.13 -3.85 -4.27
C ALA A 325 -18.59 -5.23 -3.75
N SER A 326 -18.63 -5.43 -2.43
CA SER A 326 -19.02 -6.71 -1.78
C SER A 326 -20.50 -7.05 -1.93
N ASP A 327 -21.35 -6.04 -2.12
CA ASP A 327 -22.82 -6.14 -2.22
C ASP A 327 -23.36 -5.66 -3.57
N ALA A 328 -22.50 -5.27 -4.51
CA ALA A 328 -22.88 -4.71 -5.80
C ALA A 328 -23.87 -5.61 -6.57
N GLY A 329 -24.85 -5.00 -7.24
CA GLY A 329 -25.95 -5.68 -7.92
C GLY A 329 -25.69 -6.00 -9.40
N HIS A 330 -26.73 -6.47 -10.10
CA HIS A 330 -26.75 -6.63 -11.56
C HIS A 330 -25.54 -7.42 -12.13
N SER A 331 -24.89 -6.92 -13.19
CA SER A 331 -23.76 -7.60 -13.82
C SER A 331 -22.54 -7.72 -12.91
N GLU A 332 -22.37 -6.82 -11.93
CA GLU A 332 -21.30 -6.91 -10.95
C GLU A 332 -21.52 -8.08 -9.99
N ARG A 333 -22.77 -8.32 -9.58
CA ARG A 333 -23.15 -9.56 -8.87
C ARG A 333 -22.86 -10.80 -9.72
N ASP A 334 -23.14 -10.74 -11.03
CA ASP A 334 -22.90 -11.88 -11.92
C ASP A 334 -21.40 -12.18 -12.08
N ILE A 335 -20.55 -11.14 -12.13
CA ILE A 335 -19.08 -11.29 -12.12
C ILE A 335 -18.62 -11.84 -10.77
N ARG A 336 -19.10 -11.27 -9.65
CA ARG A 336 -18.78 -11.75 -8.30
C ARG A 336 -19.15 -13.22 -8.10
N ARG A 337 -20.34 -13.62 -8.55
CA ARG A 337 -20.76 -15.03 -8.55
C ARG A 337 -19.74 -15.89 -9.29
N LYS A 338 -19.37 -15.54 -10.53
CA LYS A 338 -18.42 -16.33 -11.31
C LYS A 338 -17.05 -16.43 -10.62
N LEU A 339 -16.57 -15.35 -10.01
CA LEU A 339 -15.32 -15.34 -9.24
C LEU A 339 -15.38 -16.28 -8.02
N ILE A 340 -16.53 -16.34 -7.33
CA ILE A 340 -16.76 -17.25 -6.19
C ILE A 340 -16.88 -18.71 -6.67
N GLU A 341 -17.65 -18.96 -7.74
CA GLU A 341 -17.83 -20.30 -8.34
C GLU A 341 -16.52 -20.87 -8.91
N ASP A 342 -15.64 -19.99 -9.35
CA ASP A 342 -14.27 -20.28 -9.78
C ASP A 342 -13.33 -20.64 -8.61
N ARG A 343 -13.81 -20.57 -7.36
CA ARG A 343 -13.10 -20.95 -6.12
C ARG A 343 -11.84 -20.15 -5.86
N SER A 344 -11.82 -18.89 -6.31
CA SER A 344 -10.66 -18.02 -6.12
C SER A 344 -10.78 -17.08 -4.92
N VAL A 345 -11.99 -16.72 -4.49
CA VAL A 345 -12.19 -15.83 -3.32
C VAL A 345 -11.84 -16.57 -2.02
N ASP A 346 -10.79 -16.13 -1.31
CA ASP A 346 -10.23 -16.81 -0.13
C ASP A 346 -10.74 -16.21 1.19
N VAL A 347 -10.42 -14.94 1.41
CA VAL A 347 -10.72 -14.21 2.66
C VAL A 347 -11.35 -12.87 2.32
N ILE A 348 -12.34 -12.44 3.11
CA ILE A 348 -12.91 -11.08 3.04
C ILE A 348 -12.88 -10.45 4.43
N ILE A 349 -12.27 -9.27 4.54
CA ILE A 349 -12.14 -8.53 5.81
C ILE A 349 -12.87 -7.19 5.71
N ALA A 350 -13.85 -6.96 6.58
CA ALA A 350 -14.47 -5.65 6.72
C ALA A 350 -13.60 -4.76 7.61
N VAL A 351 -13.26 -3.58 7.12
CA VAL A 351 -12.41 -2.61 7.82
C VAL A 351 -13.28 -1.49 8.38
N GLY A 352 -12.94 -1.04 9.60
CA GLY A 352 -13.61 0.09 10.24
C GLY A 352 -13.53 1.37 9.42
N THR A 353 -14.47 2.29 9.65
CA THR A 353 -14.37 3.66 9.11
C THR A 353 -13.15 4.36 9.71
N ASN A 354 -12.67 5.41 9.03
CA ASN A 354 -11.60 6.29 9.49
C ASN A 354 -10.20 5.64 9.57
N MET A 355 -10.01 4.48 8.97
CA MET A 355 -8.70 3.87 8.78
C MET A 355 -7.93 4.57 7.65
N PHE A 356 -8.63 5.09 6.64
CA PHE A 356 -8.05 5.88 5.57
C PHE A 356 -8.05 7.35 5.96
N TYR A 357 -6.89 8.00 5.92
CA TYR A 357 -6.75 9.38 6.41
C TYR A 357 -7.46 10.42 5.52
N THR A 358 -7.62 10.14 4.23
CA THR A 358 -8.20 11.09 3.25
C THR A 358 -9.68 10.85 2.97
N VAL A 359 -10.23 9.71 3.40
CA VAL A 359 -11.64 9.34 3.17
C VAL A 359 -12.24 8.60 4.36
N THR A 360 -13.47 8.93 4.72
CA THR A 360 -14.22 8.23 5.79
C THR A 360 -14.94 6.96 5.29
N LEU A 361 -14.73 6.60 4.03
CA LEU A 361 -15.40 5.46 3.40
C LEU A 361 -14.92 4.15 4.04
N PRO A 362 -15.84 3.30 4.50
CA PRO A 362 -15.47 1.97 4.95
C PRO A 362 -15.08 1.12 3.73
N VAL A 363 -14.04 0.30 3.91
CA VAL A 363 -13.48 -0.56 2.86
C VAL A 363 -13.51 -2.02 3.27
N THR A 364 -13.43 -2.88 2.27
CA THR A 364 -13.23 -4.31 2.42
C THR A 364 -11.87 -4.69 1.85
N LEU A 365 -11.12 -5.52 2.56
CA LEU A 365 -9.95 -6.19 2.01
C LEU A 365 -10.41 -7.51 1.42
N TRP A 366 -9.99 -7.76 0.18
CA TRP A 366 -10.30 -8.97 -0.55
C TRP A 366 -9.03 -9.75 -0.77
N PHE A 367 -9.12 -11.05 -0.57
CA PHE A 367 -8.04 -11.97 -0.82
C PHE A 367 -8.48 -13.02 -1.81
N LEU A 368 -7.67 -13.23 -2.84
CA LEU A 368 -7.82 -14.32 -3.78
C LEU A 368 -6.69 -15.32 -3.57
N ASP A 369 -6.99 -16.61 -3.67
CA ASP A 369 -6.01 -17.70 -3.61
C ASP A 369 -6.39 -18.71 -4.68
N ARG A 370 -5.66 -18.74 -5.80
CA ARG A 370 -5.92 -19.70 -6.88
C ARG A 370 -5.40 -21.10 -6.55
N GLY A 371 -4.37 -21.17 -5.70
CA GLY A 371 -3.77 -22.42 -5.21
C GLY A 371 -4.67 -23.21 -4.25
N LYS A 372 -5.78 -22.62 -3.76
CA LYS A 372 -6.71 -23.35 -2.89
C LYS A 372 -7.60 -24.37 -3.62
N ARG A 373 -7.65 -24.35 -4.95
CA ARG A 373 -8.45 -25.29 -5.75
C ARG A 373 -7.96 -26.72 -5.54
N GLY A 374 -8.88 -27.67 -5.31
CA GLY A 374 -8.52 -29.05 -5.00
C GLY A 374 -7.95 -29.27 -3.59
N THR A 375 -8.05 -28.28 -2.71
CA THR A 375 -7.76 -28.41 -1.27
C THR A 375 -9.07 -28.49 -0.46
N ASP A 376 -8.98 -28.84 0.82
CA ASP A 376 -10.16 -28.87 1.71
C ASP A 376 -10.81 -27.49 1.91
N ARG A 377 -10.12 -26.39 1.51
CA ARG A 377 -10.62 -25.01 1.56
C ARG A 377 -11.30 -24.55 0.26
N GLU A 378 -11.35 -25.39 -0.78
CA GLU A 378 -11.76 -24.96 -2.13
C GLU A 378 -13.17 -24.35 -2.18
N ASP A 379 -14.09 -24.90 -1.40
CA ASP A 379 -15.49 -24.46 -1.33
C ASP A 379 -15.75 -23.51 -0.13
N GLN A 380 -14.70 -23.01 0.54
CA GLN A 380 -14.80 -22.17 1.73
C GLN A 380 -14.35 -20.73 1.45
N VAL A 381 -15.00 -19.77 2.12
CA VAL A 381 -14.56 -18.38 2.22
C VAL A 381 -14.53 -17.99 3.69
N LEU A 382 -13.41 -17.44 4.14
CA LEU A 382 -13.26 -16.91 5.49
C LEU A 382 -13.72 -15.44 5.52
N PHE A 383 -14.67 -15.14 6.39
CA PHE A 383 -15.12 -13.77 6.64
C PHE A 383 -14.58 -13.28 7.97
N ILE A 384 -14.02 -12.07 7.99
CA ILE A 384 -13.54 -11.39 9.19
C ILE A 384 -14.17 -10.00 9.27
N ASP A 385 -14.69 -9.64 10.42
CA ASP A 385 -15.20 -8.31 10.73
C ASP A 385 -14.26 -7.60 11.70
N ALA A 386 -13.36 -6.80 11.14
CA ALA A 386 -12.35 -6.06 11.90
C ALA A 386 -12.80 -4.62 12.24
N ARG A 387 -14.09 -4.30 12.08
CA ARG A 387 -14.59 -2.92 12.26
C ARG A 387 -14.46 -2.39 13.69
N GLU A 388 -14.54 -3.28 14.68
CA GLU A 388 -14.40 -2.96 16.11
C GLU A 388 -12.97 -3.18 16.63
N ILE A 389 -12.06 -3.70 15.80
CA ILE A 389 -10.64 -3.81 16.12
C ILE A 389 -9.96 -2.55 15.60
N TYR A 390 -9.54 -1.66 16.50
CA TYR A 390 -8.78 -0.48 16.13
C TYR A 390 -8.00 0.08 17.32
N ASN A 391 -6.97 0.85 17.01
CA ASN A 391 -6.33 1.81 17.89
C ASN A 391 -6.79 3.21 17.48
N GLN A 392 -7.26 4.00 18.45
CA GLN A 392 -7.70 5.37 18.17
C GLN A 392 -6.49 6.29 18.22
N ILE A 393 -6.12 6.89 17.07
CA ILE A 393 -4.96 7.78 16.97
C ILE A 393 -5.31 9.19 17.47
N ASP A 394 -6.40 9.74 16.94
CA ASP A 394 -6.95 11.03 17.36
C ASP A 394 -8.49 11.00 17.31
N ARG A 395 -9.17 12.15 17.29
CA ARG A 395 -10.66 12.17 17.22
C ARG A 395 -11.22 11.68 15.90
N ALA A 396 -10.47 11.80 14.81
CA ALA A 396 -10.91 11.56 13.45
C ALA A 396 -10.33 10.27 12.87
N HIS A 397 -9.17 9.80 13.32
CA HIS A 397 -8.40 8.72 12.66
C HIS A 397 -8.18 7.51 13.56
N ARG A 398 -8.20 6.34 12.92
CA ARG A 398 -7.95 5.04 13.50
C ARG A 398 -6.84 4.34 12.75
N ASP A 399 -6.18 3.41 13.42
CA ASP A 399 -5.15 2.57 12.84
C ASP A 399 -5.16 1.19 13.51
N TRP A 400 -4.37 0.24 13.02
CA TRP A 400 -4.08 -1.00 13.74
C TRP A 400 -2.66 -0.97 14.29
N THR A 401 -2.50 -1.40 15.55
CA THR A 401 -1.16 -1.64 16.09
C THR A 401 -0.54 -2.88 15.45
N PRO A 402 0.80 -3.05 15.51
CA PRO A 402 1.45 -4.27 15.05
C PRO A 402 0.85 -5.56 15.65
N GLN A 403 0.46 -5.53 16.93
CA GLN A 403 -0.22 -6.64 17.61
C GLN A 403 -1.58 -6.96 16.97
N GLN A 404 -2.35 -5.94 16.60
CA GLN A 404 -3.67 -6.10 15.99
C GLN A 404 -3.56 -6.63 14.56
N VAL A 405 -2.58 -6.16 13.79
CA VAL A 405 -2.29 -6.68 12.44
C VAL A 405 -1.89 -8.16 12.52
N GLU A 406 -0.95 -8.50 13.40
CA GLU A 406 -0.52 -9.89 13.61
C GLU A 406 -1.68 -10.79 14.07
N PHE A 407 -2.53 -10.30 14.98
CA PHE A 407 -3.72 -11.03 15.40
C PHE A 407 -4.67 -11.33 14.23
N LEU A 408 -4.99 -10.32 13.42
CA LEU A 408 -5.88 -10.49 12.26
C LEU A 408 -5.30 -11.47 11.23
N ALA A 409 -4.00 -11.39 10.95
CA ALA A 409 -3.31 -12.34 10.08
C ALA A 409 -3.31 -13.76 10.67
N ASN A 410 -3.12 -13.89 11.99
CA ASN A 410 -3.17 -15.18 12.68
C ASN A 410 -4.54 -15.86 12.62
N ILE A 411 -5.65 -15.12 12.56
CA ILE A 411 -6.97 -15.72 12.29
C ILE A 411 -6.94 -16.52 10.98
N VAL A 412 -6.31 -15.95 9.95
CA VAL A 412 -6.17 -16.60 8.63
C VAL A 412 -5.20 -17.78 8.71
N ARG A 413 -4.04 -17.64 9.36
CA ARG A 413 -3.07 -18.73 9.54
C ARG A 413 -3.69 -19.92 10.26
N LEU A 414 -4.39 -19.67 11.37
CA LEU A 414 -5.08 -20.72 12.11
C LEU A 414 -6.15 -21.43 11.25
N TRP A 415 -6.90 -20.68 10.45
CA TRP A 415 -7.89 -21.26 9.53
C TRP A 415 -7.23 -22.11 8.43
N ARG A 416 -6.06 -21.69 7.94
CA ARG A 416 -5.25 -22.45 6.97
C ARG A 416 -4.54 -23.66 7.59
N GLY A 417 -4.55 -23.79 8.92
CA GLY A 417 -3.82 -24.83 9.66
C GLY A 417 -2.32 -24.55 9.80
N GLU A 418 -1.91 -23.29 9.60
CA GLU A 418 -0.55 -22.79 9.74
C GLU A 418 -0.26 -22.41 11.20
N ALA A 419 1.02 -22.39 11.58
CA ALA A 419 1.42 -21.93 12.90
C ALA A 419 1.23 -20.40 13.01
N PRO A 420 0.70 -19.87 14.12
CA PRO A 420 0.60 -18.43 14.31
C PRO A 420 1.99 -17.80 14.54
N GLU A 421 2.17 -16.58 14.04
CA GLU A 421 3.34 -15.73 14.31
C GLU A 421 3.08 -14.87 15.56
N LEU A 422 4.11 -14.61 16.37
CA LEU A 422 3.97 -13.91 17.65
C LEU A 422 5.00 -12.79 17.86
N ASP A 423 5.71 -12.39 16.80
CA ASP A 423 6.85 -11.46 16.85
C ASP A 423 6.45 -10.05 17.30
N SER A 424 5.22 -9.65 16.99
CA SER A 424 4.63 -8.37 17.37
C SER A 424 3.93 -8.41 18.72
N GLY A 425 3.81 -9.59 19.34
CA GLY A 425 3.25 -9.77 20.68
C GLY A 425 1.72 -9.91 20.72
N SER A 426 1.10 -10.46 19.69
CA SER A 426 -0.36 -10.71 19.65
C SER A 426 -0.82 -11.89 20.51
N GLU A 427 0.08 -12.60 21.22
CA GLU A 427 -0.22 -13.84 21.95
C GLU A 427 -1.41 -13.72 22.91
N ASN A 428 -1.52 -12.60 23.63
CA ASN A 428 -2.63 -12.36 24.54
C ASN A 428 -3.97 -12.21 23.80
N LEU A 429 -4.00 -11.52 22.65
CA LEU A 429 -5.20 -11.41 21.81
C LEU A 429 -5.56 -12.78 21.25
N LEU A 430 -4.57 -13.50 20.75
CA LEU A 430 -4.75 -14.81 20.16
C LEU A 430 -5.31 -15.83 21.15
N VAL A 431 -4.74 -15.94 22.35
CA VAL A 431 -5.19 -16.90 23.38
C VAL A 431 -6.53 -16.48 23.98
N ALA A 432 -6.84 -15.18 24.07
CA ALA A 432 -8.14 -14.71 24.54
C ALA A 432 -9.27 -15.12 23.57
N THR A 433 -9.02 -15.11 22.26
CA THR A 433 -9.99 -15.48 21.24
C THR A 433 -9.97 -16.97 20.89
N PHE A 434 -8.79 -17.58 20.83
CA PHE A 434 -8.53 -18.98 20.47
C PHE A 434 -7.65 -19.65 21.56
N PRO A 435 -8.24 -20.09 22.68
CA PRO A 435 -7.48 -20.62 23.83
C PRO A 435 -6.54 -21.79 23.47
N ASP A 436 -6.96 -22.65 22.55
CA ASP A 436 -6.19 -23.81 22.10
C ASP A 436 -5.30 -23.54 20.88
N ARG A 437 -5.22 -22.27 20.42
CA ARG A 437 -4.53 -21.87 19.17
C ARG A 437 -5.00 -22.68 17.96
N THR A 438 -6.30 -22.97 17.93
CA THR A 438 -6.98 -23.60 16.81
C THR A 438 -8.10 -22.70 16.34
N TYR A 439 -8.32 -22.64 15.04
CA TYR A 439 -9.41 -21.85 14.48
C TYR A 439 -10.78 -22.33 14.99
N LEU A 440 -11.66 -21.38 15.29
CA LEU A 440 -13.09 -21.58 15.50
C LEU A 440 -13.86 -20.34 15.03
N ASP A 441 -15.11 -20.51 14.62
CA ASP A 441 -15.98 -19.36 14.31
C ASP A 441 -16.26 -18.57 15.60
N VAL A 442 -16.05 -17.25 15.56
CA VAL A 442 -16.27 -16.34 16.68
C VAL A 442 -17.31 -15.31 16.28
N ALA A 443 -18.43 -15.31 17.01
CA ALA A 443 -19.56 -14.42 16.73
C ALA A 443 -19.12 -12.95 16.77
N GLY A 444 -19.46 -12.20 15.72
CA GLY A 444 -19.07 -10.78 15.57
C GLY A 444 -17.64 -10.56 15.08
N LEU A 445 -16.81 -11.60 14.95
CA LEU A 445 -15.41 -11.46 14.54
C LEU A 445 -15.07 -12.26 13.28
N CYS A 446 -15.25 -13.57 13.27
CA CYS A 446 -14.86 -14.40 12.13
C CYS A 446 -15.73 -15.63 11.95
N ALA A 447 -16.00 -16.02 10.70
CA ALA A 447 -16.71 -17.24 10.37
C ALA A 447 -16.33 -17.77 8.99
N VAL A 448 -16.32 -19.10 8.83
CA VAL A 448 -16.20 -19.75 7.53
C VAL A 448 -17.58 -19.97 6.92
N ALA A 449 -17.77 -19.55 5.68
CA ALA A 449 -18.95 -19.90 4.90
C ALA A 449 -18.58 -20.70 3.65
N THR A 450 -19.39 -21.72 3.36
CA THR A 450 -19.32 -22.46 2.11
C THR A 450 -19.87 -21.63 0.96
N ILE A 451 -19.44 -21.92 -0.28
CA ILE A 451 -20.01 -21.31 -1.49
C ILE A 451 -21.54 -21.41 -1.51
N ASN A 452 -22.11 -22.55 -1.08
CA ASN A 452 -23.57 -22.73 -0.98
C ASN A 452 -24.23 -21.78 0.03
N GLN A 453 -23.56 -21.45 1.14
CA GLN A 453 -24.04 -20.44 2.09
C GLN A 453 -23.95 -19.04 1.48
N VAL A 454 -22.88 -18.75 0.74
CA VAL A 454 -22.71 -17.48 0.02
C VAL A 454 -23.77 -17.29 -1.08
N GLU A 455 -24.12 -18.36 -1.82
CA GLU A 455 -25.21 -18.37 -2.79
C GLU A 455 -26.55 -18.00 -2.12
N ARG A 456 -26.86 -18.61 -0.96
CA ARG A 456 -28.09 -18.30 -0.18
C ARG A 456 -28.14 -16.84 0.27
N GLN A 457 -26.98 -16.20 0.43
CA GLN A 457 -26.84 -14.77 0.72
C GLN A 457 -26.82 -13.90 -0.55
N SER A 458 -27.32 -14.43 -1.68
CA SER A 458 -27.34 -13.75 -2.99
C SER A 458 -25.95 -13.32 -3.47
N TRP A 459 -24.95 -14.14 -3.19
CA TRP A 459 -23.55 -13.91 -3.54
C TRP A 459 -22.95 -12.67 -2.88
N SER A 460 -23.51 -12.17 -1.78
CA SER A 460 -22.90 -11.07 -1.02
C SER A 460 -21.59 -11.54 -0.39
N LEU A 461 -20.57 -10.69 -0.40
CA LEU A 461 -19.31 -10.93 0.32
C LEU A 461 -19.19 -10.06 1.57
N ASN A 462 -20.28 -9.47 2.06
CA ASN A 462 -20.25 -8.63 3.25
C ASN A 462 -20.09 -9.49 4.52
N PRO A 463 -18.97 -9.35 5.27
CA PRO A 463 -18.70 -10.18 6.45
C PRO A 463 -19.81 -10.16 7.50
N GLY A 464 -20.51 -9.03 7.66
CA GLY A 464 -21.60 -8.88 8.63
C GLY A 464 -22.78 -9.84 8.41
N ARG A 465 -22.91 -10.47 7.23
CA ARG A 465 -23.93 -11.49 6.96
C ARG A 465 -23.55 -12.89 7.46
N TYR A 466 -22.28 -13.10 7.79
CA TYR A 466 -21.70 -14.41 8.08
C TYR A 466 -21.22 -14.55 9.52
N VAL A 467 -20.58 -13.51 10.06
CA VAL A 467 -19.96 -13.57 11.39
C VAL A 467 -20.97 -13.51 12.55
N GLY A 468 -22.24 -13.18 12.29
CA GLY A 468 -23.25 -13.03 13.34
C GLY A 468 -23.01 -11.82 14.24
N VAL A 469 -23.65 -11.81 15.41
CA VAL A 469 -23.50 -10.77 16.44
C VAL A 469 -23.07 -11.43 17.73
N GLU A 470 -22.10 -10.85 18.43
CA GLU A 470 -21.70 -11.29 19.76
C GLU A 470 -22.89 -11.14 20.73
N SER A 471 -23.33 -12.25 21.35
CA SER A 471 -24.35 -12.18 22.39
C SER A 471 -23.71 -11.68 23.68
N SER A 472 -23.93 -10.41 24.00
CA SER A 472 -23.62 -9.85 25.31
C SER A 472 -24.55 -10.43 26.38
N ASP A 473 -23.99 -10.95 27.48
CA ASP A 473 -24.77 -11.32 28.69
C ASP A 473 -25.35 -10.08 29.41
N ASP A 474 -24.93 -8.87 29.03
CA ASP A 474 -25.56 -7.62 29.45
C ASP A 474 -26.67 -7.22 28.44
N PRO A 475 -27.95 -7.21 28.85
CA PRO A 475 -29.07 -6.86 27.98
C PRO A 475 -28.97 -5.45 27.37
N LEU A 476 -28.25 -4.53 28.03
CA LEU A 476 -28.04 -3.18 27.52
C LEU A 476 -27.05 -3.18 26.34
N ASP A 477 -25.98 -3.95 26.43
CA ASP A 477 -24.99 -4.04 25.36
C ASP A 477 -25.53 -4.82 24.16
N ASP A 478 -26.27 -5.93 24.34
CA ASP A 478 -26.95 -6.61 23.22
C ASP A 478 -27.94 -5.66 22.52
N THR A 479 -28.64 -4.81 23.28
CA THR A 479 -29.52 -3.78 22.71
C THR A 479 -28.74 -2.72 21.93
N ILE A 480 -27.63 -2.21 22.47
CA ILE A 480 -26.78 -1.21 21.80
C ILE A 480 -26.13 -1.80 20.53
N HIS A 481 -25.67 -3.04 20.58
CA HIS A 481 -25.06 -3.73 19.44
C HIS A 481 -26.09 -4.00 18.34
N ARG A 482 -27.28 -4.48 18.69
CA ARG A 482 -28.40 -4.59 17.74
C ARG A 482 -28.77 -3.23 17.15
N LEU A 483 -28.83 -2.17 17.96
CA LEU A 483 -29.10 -0.82 17.48
C LEU A 483 -28.00 -0.31 16.53
N ARG A 484 -26.72 -0.65 16.78
CA ARG A 484 -25.61 -0.31 15.86
C ARG A 484 -25.70 -1.10 14.55
N ALA A 485 -26.00 -2.39 14.61
CA ALA A 485 -26.21 -3.23 13.43
C ALA A 485 -27.39 -2.71 12.59
N LEU A 486 -28.53 -2.42 13.23
CA LEU A 486 -29.68 -1.78 12.59
C LEU A 486 -29.34 -0.38 12.04
N ALA A 487 -28.55 0.42 12.74
CA ALA A 487 -28.12 1.73 12.25
C ALA A 487 -27.20 1.61 11.03
N HIS A 488 -26.37 0.57 10.96
CA HIS A 488 -25.54 0.27 9.80
C HIS A 488 -26.40 -0.19 8.61
N GLU A 489 -27.32 -1.12 8.83
CA GLU A 489 -28.27 -1.58 7.81
C GLU A 489 -29.13 -0.41 7.31
N PHE A 490 -29.62 0.43 8.21
CA PHE A 490 -30.36 1.64 7.89
C PHE A 490 -29.54 2.62 7.05
N ARG A 491 -28.26 2.85 7.38
CA ARG A 491 -27.36 3.69 6.57
C ARG A 491 -27.17 3.13 5.16
N SER A 492 -26.89 1.83 5.04
CA SER A 492 -26.73 1.16 3.75
C SER A 492 -28.00 1.25 2.90
N LEU A 493 -29.17 1.03 3.50
CA LEU A 493 -30.46 1.18 2.84
C LEU A 493 -30.72 2.64 2.42
N ASN A 494 -30.32 3.60 3.23
CA ASN A 494 -30.48 5.02 2.93
C ASN A 494 -29.55 5.48 1.80
N ASP A 495 -28.31 5.02 1.75
CA ASP A 495 -27.39 5.26 0.63
C ASP A 495 -27.93 4.64 -0.67
N GLY A 496 -28.50 3.43 -0.57
CA GLY A 496 -29.22 2.79 -1.68
C GLY A 496 -30.43 3.61 -2.14
N ALA A 497 -31.22 4.14 -1.21
CA ALA A 497 -32.37 4.99 -1.49
C ALA A 497 -31.96 6.33 -2.14
N GLN A 498 -30.89 6.96 -1.67
CA GLN A 498 -30.36 8.19 -2.28
C GLN A 498 -29.85 7.94 -3.70
N THR A 499 -29.15 6.83 -3.91
CA THR A 499 -28.69 6.40 -5.24
C THR A 499 -29.87 6.19 -6.19
N LEU A 500 -30.93 5.52 -5.72
CA LEU A 500 -32.15 5.31 -6.49
C LEU A 500 -32.88 6.63 -6.78
N SER A 501 -32.98 7.52 -5.79
CA SER A 501 -33.59 8.85 -5.96
C SER A 501 -32.85 9.66 -7.02
N ALA A 502 -31.52 9.70 -6.97
CA ALA A 502 -30.68 10.38 -7.96
C ALA A 502 -30.78 9.74 -9.36
N ALA A 503 -31.06 8.44 -9.44
CA ALA A 503 -31.31 7.77 -10.73
C ALA A 503 -32.69 8.14 -11.29
N VAL A 504 -33.73 8.21 -10.45
CA VAL A 504 -35.09 8.64 -10.85
C VAL A 504 -35.08 10.10 -11.30
N GLU A 505 -34.44 10.99 -10.56
CA GLU A 505 -34.34 12.41 -10.93
C GLU A 505 -33.64 12.60 -12.28
N ARG A 506 -32.53 11.86 -12.51
CA ARG A 506 -31.85 11.85 -13.80
C ARG A 506 -32.76 11.35 -14.92
N ALA A 507 -33.51 10.28 -14.70
CA ALA A 507 -34.46 9.76 -15.68
C ALA A 507 -35.59 10.75 -16.01
N MET A 508 -36.08 11.51 -15.02
CA MET A 508 -37.10 12.55 -15.24
C MET A 508 -36.56 13.83 -15.88
N SER A 509 -35.26 14.14 -15.73
CA SER A 509 -34.64 15.30 -16.40
C SER A 509 -34.37 15.11 -17.89
N VAL A 510 -34.52 13.87 -18.39
CA VAL A 510 -34.31 13.48 -19.80
C VAL A 510 -35.65 13.27 -20.54
N SER A 511 -36.78 13.40 -19.85
CA SER A 511 -38.13 13.51 -20.45
C SER A 511 -38.58 14.96 -20.52
#